data_AF-A0A821QSZ4-F1
#
_entry.id   AF-A0A821QSZ4-F1
#
_cell.length_a   1.000
_cell.length_b   1.000
_cell.length_c   1.000
_cell.angle_alpha   90.00
_cell.angle_beta   90.00
_cell.angle_gamma   90.00
#
_symmetry.space_group_name_H-M   'P 1'
#
loop_
_entity.id
_entity.type
_entity.pdbx_description
1 polymer ?
#
loop_
_entity_poly.entity_id
_entity_poly.type
_entity_poly.pdbx_seq_one_letter_code
_entity_poly.pdbx_strand_id
1 'polypeptide(L)'
;MQSKQLIDIMKYSYDCRIIHRHVRPENLMLDSDTNHIKLIDFSFAITYDVDDKAGSIGVTDTVAYAGYEFLDYYSKLLFGLCLPNYRYERTFDLKCALNVIIALNNVPLLAKIYAVETLTDIHHMTLEAIHLWLDTRL
;
A
#
# COMPACT_ATOMS: atom_id res chain seq x y z
N MET A 1 9.53 8.87 -15.41
CA MET A 1 8.78 8.36 -16.60
C MET A 1 7.82 7.25 -16.19
N GLN A 2 8.26 6.27 -15.39
CA GLN A 2 7.43 5.19 -14.83
C GLN A 2 6.67 5.58 -13.54
N SER A 3 7.26 6.41 -12.68
CA SER A 3 6.60 6.91 -11.46
C SER A 3 5.32 7.71 -11.73
N LYS A 4 5.32 8.51 -12.80
CA LYS A 4 4.13 9.24 -13.26
C LYS A 4 3.03 8.29 -13.73
N GLN A 5 3.37 7.23 -14.47
CA GLN A 5 2.41 6.23 -14.92
C GLN A 5 1.71 5.55 -13.75
N LEU A 6 2.44 5.20 -12.69
CA LEU A 6 1.80 4.60 -11.51
C LEU A 6 0.82 5.56 -10.84
N ILE A 7 1.17 6.84 -10.69
CA ILE A 7 0.25 7.86 -10.15
C ILE A 7 -1.00 8.00 -11.05
N ASP A 8 -0.81 8.01 -12.38
CA ASP A 8 -1.90 8.10 -13.34
C ASP A 8 -2.82 6.87 -13.26
N ILE A 9 -2.27 5.66 -13.11
CA ILE A 9 -3.04 4.42 -12.89
C ILE A 9 -3.84 4.49 -11.59
N MET A 10 -3.23 4.93 -10.48
CA MET A 10 -3.94 5.05 -9.21
C MET A 10 -5.06 6.08 -9.28
N LYS A 11 -4.80 7.22 -9.94
CA LYS A 11 -5.82 8.25 -10.17
C LYS A 11 -6.97 7.71 -11.02
N TYR A 12 -6.67 6.97 -12.07
CA TYR A 12 -7.69 6.34 -12.92
C TYR A 12 -8.54 5.33 -12.15
N SER A 13 -7.92 4.41 -11.40
CA SER A 13 -8.64 3.46 -10.54
C SER A 13 -9.55 4.19 -9.55
N TYR A 14 -9.03 5.25 -8.94
CA TYR A 14 -9.79 6.10 -8.03
C TYR A 14 -11.01 6.75 -8.70
N ASP A 15 -10.84 7.32 -9.89
CA ASP A 15 -11.92 7.95 -10.66
C ASP A 15 -12.97 6.90 -11.09
N CYS A 16 -12.56 5.65 -11.32
CA CYS A 16 -13.44 4.50 -11.51
C CYS A 16 -14.09 3.96 -10.23
N ARG A 17 -13.87 4.60 -9.07
CA ARG A 17 -14.30 4.16 -7.74
C ARG A 17 -13.77 2.79 -7.33
N ILE A 18 -12.61 2.41 -7.86
CA ILE A 18 -11.92 1.18 -7.53
C ILE A 18 -10.72 1.53 -6.66
N ILE A 19 -10.60 0.78 -5.57
CA ILE A 19 -9.43 0.81 -4.71
C ILE A 19 -8.76 -0.55 -4.79
N HIS A 20 -7.46 -0.58 -5.07
CA HIS A 20 -6.76 -1.85 -5.28
C HIS A 20 -6.37 -2.55 -3.97
N ARG A 21 -5.94 -1.79 -2.94
CA ARG A 21 -5.56 -2.31 -1.59
C ARG A 21 -4.44 -3.35 -1.54
N HIS A 22 -3.71 -3.55 -2.64
CA HIS A 22 -2.62 -4.51 -2.73
C HIS A 22 -1.61 -4.05 -3.80
N VAL A 23 -1.22 -2.77 -3.72
CA VAL A 23 -0.30 -2.15 -4.69
C VAL A 23 1.12 -2.42 -4.24
N ARG A 24 1.81 -3.27 -4.99
CA ARG A 24 3.17 -3.77 -4.73
C ARG A 24 3.88 -4.08 -6.06
N PRO A 25 5.22 -4.12 -6.11
CA PRO A 25 5.96 -4.34 -7.36
C PRO A 25 5.51 -5.56 -8.17
N GLU A 26 5.13 -6.65 -7.52
CA GLU A 26 4.73 -7.91 -8.15
C GLU A 26 3.37 -7.81 -8.86
N ASN A 27 2.55 -6.83 -8.46
CA ASN A 27 1.28 -6.52 -9.08
C ASN A 27 1.42 -5.44 -10.17
N LEU A 28 2.65 -5.05 -10.52
CA LEU A 28 2.94 -4.13 -11.62
C LEU A 28 3.62 -4.90 -12.76
N MET A 29 2.93 -5.01 -13.88
CA MET A 29 3.50 -5.58 -15.11
C MET A 29 3.95 -4.48 -16.07
N LEU A 30 5.00 -4.76 -16.82
CA LEU A 30 5.42 -3.95 -17.97
C LEU A 30 4.90 -4.60 -19.25
N ASP A 31 4.16 -3.81 -20.02
CA ASP A 31 3.77 -4.19 -21.38
C ASP A 31 5.00 -4.12 -22.29
N SER A 32 5.37 -5.25 -22.90
CA SER A 32 6.61 -5.39 -23.69
C SER A 32 6.64 -4.52 -24.95
N ASP A 33 5.47 -4.19 -25.50
CA ASP A 33 5.35 -3.49 -26.76
C ASP A 33 5.33 -1.98 -26.55
N THR A 34 4.70 -1.54 -25.45
CA THR A 34 4.49 -0.12 -25.13
C THR A 34 5.40 0.42 -24.02
N ASN A 35 6.08 -0.45 -23.27
CA ASN A 35 6.80 -0.13 -22.03
C ASN A 35 5.94 0.60 -20.99
N HIS A 36 4.61 0.42 -21.04
CA HIS A 36 3.68 0.99 -20.07
C HIS A 36 3.48 0.06 -18.89
N ILE A 37 3.35 0.63 -17.70
CA ILE A 37 2.96 -0.11 -16.50
C ILE A 37 1.48 -0.48 -16.60
N LYS A 38 1.15 -1.71 -16.18
CA LYS A 38 -0.21 -2.19 -15.95
C LYS A 38 -0.31 -2.72 -14.52
N LEU A 39 -1.27 -2.21 -13.77
CA LEU A 39 -1.65 -2.75 -12.47
C LEU A 39 -2.51 -4.00 -12.69
N ILE A 40 -2.12 -5.09 -12.04
CA ILE A 40 -2.77 -6.40 -12.14
C ILE A 40 -3.17 -6.91 -10.75
N ASP A 41 -3.96 -8.00 -10.72
CA ASP A 41 -4.42 -8.67 -9.50
C ASP A 41 -5.33 -7.85 -8.56
N PHE A 42 -6.58 -7.65 -9.01
CA PHE A 42 -7.64 -6.96 -8.26
C PHE A 42 -8.37 -7.89 -7.27
N SER A 43 -7.79 -9.03 -6.88
CA SER A 43 -8.44 -9.99 -5.96
C SER A 43 -8.79 -9.37 -4.59
N PHE A 44 -8.04 -8.37 -4.17
CA PHE A 44 -8.28 -7.58 -2.95
C PHE A 44 -8.97 -6.24 -3.21
N ALA A 45 -9.31 -5.93 -4.46
CA ALA A 45 -9.90 -4.65 -4.78
C ALA A 45 -11.32 -4.52 -4.21
N ILE A 46 -11.70 -3.28 -3.89
CA ILE A 46 -13.07 -2.94 -3.50
C ILE A 46 -13.58 -1.80 -4.35
N THR A 47 -14.90 -1.75 -4.50
CA THR A 47 -15.58 -0.56 -4.95
C THR A 47 -16.01 0.25 -3.73
N TYR A 48 -15.95 1.57 -3.81
CA TYR A 48 -16.47 2.44 -2.76
C TYR A 48 -17.55 3.33 -3.34
N ASP A 49 -18.73 3.36 -2.72
CA ASP A 49 -19.74 4.35 -3.05
C ASP A 49 -19.71 5.49 -2.04
N VAL A 50 -20.08 6.70 -2.48
CA VAL A 50 -20.02 7.91 -1.64
C VAL A 50 -21.01 7.83 -0.45
N ASP A 51 -22.03 6.97 -0.58
CA ASP A 51 -23.05 6.70 0.43
C ASP A 51 -22.77 5.46 1.29
N ASP A 52 -21.68 4.74 1.01
CA ASP A 52 -21.34 3.53 1.73
C ASP A 52 -20.67 3.92 3.07
N LYS A 53 -21.48 4.00 4.11
CA LYS A 53 -21.05 4.26 5.48
C LYS A 53 -20.19 3.10 5.97
N ALA A 54 -18.90 3.16 5.65
CA ALA A 54 -17.82 2.44 6.31
C ALA A 54 -18.22 1.02 6.74
N GLY A 55 -18.49 0.14 5.77
CA GLY A 55 -18.43 -1.29 6.04
C GLY A 55 -17.03 -1.60 6.57
N SER A 56 -16.93 -2.35 7.66
CA SER A 56 -15.66 -2.81 8.22
C SER A 56 -14.95 -3.63 7.14
N ILE A 57 -13.95 -3.03 6.50
CA ILE A 57 -13.21 -3.69 5.43
C ILE A 57 -12.11 -4.52 6.08
N GLY A 58 -12.07 -5.82 5.75
CA GLY A 58 -11.04 -6.73 6.20
C GLY A 58 -9.65 -6.23 5.80
N VAL A 59 -8.70 -6.36 6.72
CA VAL A 59 -7.33 -5.90 6.56
C VAL A 59 -6.56 -6.95 5.76
N THR A 60 -6.06 -6.59 4.57
CA THR A 60 -5.54 -7.58 3.59
C THR A 60 -4.20 -7.22 2.96
N ASP A 61 -3.42 -6.30 3.54
CA ASP A 61 -2.21 -5.78 2.88
C ASP A 61 -0.91 -6.42 3.37
N THR A 62 0.14 -6.33 2.55
CA THR A 62 1.53 -6.58 2.95
C THR A 62 2.07 -5.34 3.64
N VAL A 63 2.41 -5.47 4.93
CA VAL A 63 2.81 -4.37 5.82
C VAL A 63 3.88 -3.44 5.21
N ALA A 64 4.81 -3.97 4.42
CA ALA A 64 5.88 -3.19 3.80
C ALA A 64 5.42 -2.08 2.82
N TYR A 65 4.27 -2.24 2.17
CA TYR A 65 3.75 -1.27 1.19
C TYR A 65 2.57 -0.45 1.70
N ALA A 66 2.10 -0.74 2.90
CA ALA A 66 0.99 -0.05 3.51
C ALA A 66 1.29 1.43 3.77
N GLY A 67 0.29 2.29 3.60
CA GLY A 67 0.37 3.69 4.03
C GLY A 67 0.54 3.82 5.54
N TYR A 68 1.17 4.92 5.99
CA TYR A 68 1.46 5.17 7.41
C TYR A 68 0.22 5.05 8.31
N GLU A 69 -0.93 5.58 7.90
CA GLU A 69 -2.15 5.48 8.71
C GLU A 69 -2.61 4.04 8.96
N PHE A 70 -2.28 3.12 8.06
CA PHE A 70 -2.61 1.71 8.20
C PHE A 70 -1.60 0.96 9.05
N LEU A 71 -0.32 1.32 8.95
CA LEU A 71 0.73 0.86 9.87
C LEU A 71 0.46 1.32 11.31
N ASP A 72 0.10 2.60 11.48
CA ASP A 72 -0.30 3.17 12.77
C ASP A 72 -1.56 2.48 13.32
N TYR A 73 -2.55 2.22 12.46
CA TYR A 73 -3.73 1.43 12.85
C TYR A 73 -3.38 0.02 13.31
N TYR A 74 -2.53 -0.71 12.57
CA TYR A 74 -2.05 -2.03 12.99
C TYR A 74 -1.30 -1.95 14.31
N SER A 75 -0.40 -0.98 14.49
CA SER A 75 0.33 -0.82 15.75
C SER A 75 -0.62 -0.72 16.94
N LYS A 76 -1.70 0.08 16.81
CA LYS A 76 -2.71 0.25 17.86
C LYS A 76 -3.49 -1.05 18.14
N LEU A 77 -3.88 -1.77 17.09
CA LEU A 77 -4.53 -3.07 17.23
C LEU A 77 -3.63 -4.08 17.98
N LEU A 78 -2.35 -4.13 17.62
CA LEU A 78 -1.37 -5.05 18.21
C LEU A 78 -1.05 -4.72 19.69
N PHE A 79 -1.14 -3.44 20.10
CA PHE A 79 -1.00 -3.02 21.50
C PHE A 79 -2.30 -3.10 22.31
N GLY A 80 -3.34 -3.76 21.78
CA GLY A 80 -4.60 -3.96 22.50
C GLY A 80 -5.47 -2.70 22.61
N LEU A 81 -5.17 -1.65 21.85
CA LEU A 81 -6.06 -0.48 21.73
C LEU A 81 -7.19 -0.88 20.77
N CYS A 82 -8.34 -1.24 21.33
CA CYS A 82 -9.54 -1.58 20.54
C CYS A 82 -10.00 -0.36 19.72
N LEU A 83 -9.70 -0.34 18.43
CA LEU A 83 -10.29 0.58 17.47
C LEU A 83 -11.40 -0.17 16.71
N PRO A 84 -12.67 0.28 16.83
CA PRO A 84 -13.79 -0.53 16.38
C PRO A 84 -13.91 -0.62 14.85
N ASN A 85 -13.25 0.23 14.05
CA ASN A 85 -13.28 0.17 12.58
C ASN A 85 -12.12 0.98 11.97
N TYR A 86 -11.30 0.37 11.10
CA TYR A 86 -10.45 1.15 10.20
C TYR A 86 -11.31 1.78 9.11
N ARG A 87 -11.40 3.10 9.10
CA ARG A 87 -12.08 3.82 8.02
C ARG A 87 -11.07 4.03 6.90
N TYR A 88 -11.28 3.30 5.80
CA TYR A 88 -10.43 3.40 4.63
C TYR A 88 -10.39 4.83 4.09
N GLU A 89 -9.19 5.42 4.01
CA GLU A 89 -9.00 6.78 3.53
C GLU A 89 -8.66 6.78 2.03
N ARG A 90 -9.34 7.64 1.27
CA ARG A 90 -9.19 7.74 -0.20
C ARG A 90 -7.76 8.08 -0.67
N THR A 91 -6.94 8.68 0.18
CA THR A 91 -5.54 9.01 -0.11
C THR A 91 -4.58 7.84 0.09
N PHE A 92 -5.05 6.72 0.65
CA PHE A 92 -4.24 5.55 0.99
C PHE A 92 -3.52 4.96 -0.22
N ASP A 93 -4.25 4.64 -1.28
CA ASP A 93 -3.70 4.04 -2.51
C ASP A 93 -2.64 4.93 -3.18
N LEU A 94 -2.81 6.26 -3.11
CA LEU A 94 -1.82 7.24 -3.58
C LEU A 94 -0.55 7.24 -2.71
N LYS A 95 -0.68 7.09 -1.38
CA LYS A 95 0.46 6.96 -0.45
C LYS A 95 1.19 5.63 -0.66
N CYS A 96 0.48 4.52 -0.85
CA CYS A 96 1.08 3.21 -1.17
C CYS A 96 1.84 3.26 -2.51
N ALA A 97 1.25 3.86 -3.54
CA ALA A 97 1.94 4.03 -4.82
C ALA A 97 3.20 4.90 -4.71
N LEU A 98 3.17 5.96 -3.89
CA LEU A 98 4.37 6.76 -3.63
C LEU A 98 5.46 5.94 -2.93
N ASN A 99 5.09 5.11 -1.93
CA ASN A 99 6.02 4.19 -1.28
C ASN A 99 6.64 3.20 -2.27
N VAL A 100 5.83 2.61 -3.15
CA VAL A 100 6.31 1.69 -4.20
C VAL A 100 7.23 2.41 -5.18
N ILE A 101 6.89 3.62 -5.62
CA ILE A 101 7.77 4.43 -6.49
C ILE A 101 9.11 4.66 -5.83
N ILE A 102 9.11 5.00 -4.55
CA ILE A 102 10.35 5.36 -3.85
C ILE A 102 11.18 4.11 -3.58
N ALA A 103 10.54 3.00 -3.20
CA ALA A 103 11.19 1.69 -3.12
C ALA A 103 11.84 1.31 -4.45
N LEU A 104 11.12 1.40 -5.57
CA LEU A 104 11.62 1.05 -6.89
C LEU A 104 12.78 1.95 -7.37
N ASN A 105 12.83 3.20 -6.92
CA ASN A 105 13.86 4.16 -7.34
C ASN A 105 14.99 4.33 -6.31
N ASN A 106 14.93 3.68 -5.15
CA ASN A 106 15.94 3.75 -4.09
C ASN A 106 16.41 2.34 -3.70
N VAL A 107 17.44 1.85 -4.39
CA VAL A 107 17.97 0.47 -4.25
C VAL A 107 18.32 0.11 -2.79
N PRO A 108 18.99 0.98 -1.99
CA PRO A 108 19.19 0.71 -0.57
C PRO A 108 17.90 0.55 0.25
N LEU A 109 16.87 1.35 -0.04
CA LEU A 109 15.58 1.25 0.64
C LEU A 109 14.83 -0.02 0.24
N LEU A 110 14.89 -0.40 -1.04
CA LEU A 110 14.30 -1.64 -1.54
C LEU A 110 14.86 -2.88 -0.82
N ALA A 111 16.18 -2.92 -0.60
CA ALA A 111 16.81 -4.01 0.14
C ALA A 111 16.31 -4.09 1.60
N LYS A 112 16.05 -2.95 2.24
CA LYS A 112 15.46 -2.90 3.58
C LYS A 112 14.01 -3.36 3.59
N ILE A 113 13.23 -2.99 2.58
CA ILE A 113 11.84 -3.45 2.40
C ILE A 113 11.79 -4.97 2.27
N TYR A 114 12.62 -5.55 1.40
CA TYR A 114 12.68 -7.02 1.26
C TYR A 114 13.12 -7.71 2.55
N ALA A 115 14.06 -7.12 3.32
CA ALA A 115 14.44 -7.67 4.61
C ALA A 115 13.25 -7.70 5.59
N VAL A 116 12.43 -6.64 5.62
CA VAL A 116 11.19 -6.60 6.41
C VAL A 116 10.19 -7.67 5.97
N GLU A 117 10.00 -7.88 4.67
CA GLU A 117 9.11 -8.92 4.14
C GLU A 117 9.54 -10.35 4.47
N THR A 118 10.84 -10.58 4.70
CA THR A 118 11.34 -11.91 5.10
C THR A 118 11.05 -12.25 6.56
N LEU A 119 10.56 -11.29 7.35
CA LEU A 119 10.20 -11.52 8.75
C LEU A 119 8.91 -12.37 8.81
N THR A 120 8.95 -13.42 9.62
CA THR A 120 7.80 -14.33 9.79
C THR A 120 6.80 -13.85 10.83
N ASP A 121 7.22 -12.98 11.74
CA ASP A 121 6.37 -12.42 12.79
C ASP A 121 5.78 -11.08 12.35
N ILE A 122 4.44 -11.00 12.32
CA ILE A 122 3.72 -9.82 11.85
C ILE A 122 3.95 -8.59 12.75
N HIS A 123 4.17 -8.80 14.04
CA HIS A 123 4.43 -7.70 14.98
C HIS A 123 5.79 -7.06 14.72
N HIS A 124 6.82 -7.90 14.58
CA HIS A 124 8.16 -7.47 14.25
C HIS A 124 8.21 -6.84 12.86
N MET A 125 7.54 -7.43 11.86
CA MET A 125 7.41 -6.86 10.52
C MET A 125 6.76 -5.47 10.56
N THR A 126 5.69 -5.29 11.34
CA THR A 126 5.01 -4.00 11.50
C THR A 126 5.91 -2.95 12.15
N LEU A 127 6.63 -3.31 13.20
CA LEU A 127 7.56 -2.41 13.88
C LEU A 127 8.70 -1.97 12.97
N GLU A 128 9.32 -2.91 12.25
CA GLU A 128 10.41 -2.60 11.34
C GLU A 128 9.95 -1.78 10.13
N ALA A 129 8.74 -2.06 9.61
CA ALA A 129 8.14 -1.22 8.57
C ALA A 129 7.89 0.22 9.06
N ILE A 130 7.40 0.40 10.29
CA ILE A 130 7.20 1.73 10.90
C ILE A 130 8.54 2.45 11.07
N HIS A 131 9.57 1.78 11.61
CA HIS A 131 10.90 2.36 11.78
C HIS A 131 11.49 2.78 10.42
N LEU A 132 11.41 1.91 9.43
CA LEU A 132 11.88 2.19 8.08
C LEU A 132 11.17 3.41 7.47
N TRP A 133 9.87 3.55 7.72
CA TRP A 133 9.07 4.68 7.26
C TRP A 133 9.45 5.99 7.96
N LEU A 134 9.64 5.97 9.30
CA LEU A 134 10.06 7.14 10.07
C LEU A 134 11.47 7.63 9.69
N ASP A 135 12.38 6.70 9.42
CA ASP A 135 13.77 7.01 9.05
C ASP A 135 13.91 7.55 7.63
N THR A 136 13.01 7.16 6.73
CA THR A 136 13.07 7.59 5.32
C THR A 136 12.52 8.98 5.09
N ARG A 137 11.85 9.61 6.08
CA ARG A 137 11.21 10.94 6.03
C ARG A 137 10.97 11.44 4.60
N LEU A 138 9.93 10.88 4.00
CA LEU A 138 9.30 11.42 2.80
C LEU A 138 8.17 12.37 3.17
#